data_AF-A0A7R9DIG3-F1
#
_entry.id   AF-A0A7R9DIG3-F1
#
_cell.length_a   1.000
_cell.length_b   1.000
_cell.length_c   1.000
_cell.angle_alpha   90.00
_cell.angle_beta   90.00
_cell.angle_gamma   90.00
#
_symmetry.space_group_name_H-M   'P 1'
#
loop_
_entity.id
_entity.type
_entity.pdbx_description
1 polymer ?
#
loop_
_entity_poly.entity_id
_entity_poly.type
_entity_poly.pdbx_seq_one_letter_code
_entity_poly.pdbx_strand_id
1 'polypeptide(L)'
;MFVVGFFSFLILLCCEGATAAFRASLVPIHATFGITTFMLAVATCLTGLTEKAFFSLGNTYSSLPQEAFVVNSLAMALMGCAIIVGYIVMREDLRYRGHLLVSAQAD
;
A
#
# COMPACT_ATOMS: atom_id res chain seq x y z
N MET A 1 -8.30 9.39 4.67
CA MET A 1 -7.24 9.65 3.67
C MET A 1 -7.57 9.04 2.31
N PHE A 2 -7.94 7.76 2.24
CA PHE A 2 -8.28 7.07 0.99
C PHE A 2 -9.34 7.79 0.13
N VAL A 3 -10.48 8.17 0.73
CA VAL A 3 -11.59 8.88 0.06
C VAL A 3 -11.12 10.19 -0.57
N VAL A 4 -10.48 11.07 0.20
CA VAL A 4 -10.02 12.38 -0.29
C VAL A 4 -9.02 12.21 -1.45
N GLY A 5 -8.03 11.34 -1.30
CA GLY A 5 -7.04 11.09 -2.35
C GLY A 5 -7.64 10.51 -3.63
N PHE A 6 -8.58 9.57 -3.51
CA PHE A 6 -9.26 8.93 -4.63
C PHE A 6 -10.15 9.93 -5.40
N PHE A 7 -11.00 10.68 -4.69
CA PHE A 7 -11.90 11.65 -5.32
C PHE A 7 -11.14 12.85 -5.91
N SER A 8 -10.09 13.34 -5.25
CA SER A 8 -9.26 14.41 -5.82
C SER A 8 -8.59 13.95 -7.12
N PHE A 9 -8.07 12.73 -7.21
CA PHE A 9 -7.43 12.26 -8.45
C PHE A 9 -8.44 12.04 -9.58
N LEU A 10 -9.63 11.50 -9.28
CA LEU A 10 -10.70 11.29 -10.27
C LEU A 10 -11.21 12.60 -10.88
N ILE A 11 -11.42 13.63 -10.06
CA ILE A 11 -11.89 14.94 -10.54
C ILE A 11 -10.84 15.60 -11.47
N LEU A 12 -9.55 15.41 -11.19
CA LEU A 12 -8.44 15.93 -11.99
C LEU A 12 -8.21 15.20 -13.32
N LEU A 13 -8.73 13.98 -13.43
CA LEU A 13 -8.76 13.22 -14.68
C LEU A 13 -9.95 13.63 -15.55
N CYS A 14 -11.10 14.00 -14.97
CA CYS A 14 -12.25 14.50 -15.72
C CYS A 14 -12.03 15.90 -16.34
N CYS A 15 -11.19 16.75 -15.73
CA CYS A 15 -10.89 18.10 -16.22
C CYS A 15 -9.49 18.18 -16.84
N GLU A 16 -9.33 17.61 -18.05
CA GLU A 16 -8.01 17.36 -18.65
C GLU A 16 -7.21 18.63 -19.02
N GLY A 17 -7.89 19.69 -19.48
CA GLY A 17 -7.24 20.86 -20.10
C GLY A 17 -6.65 21.91 -19.15
N ALA A 18 -7.29 22.17 -18.00
CA ALA A 18 -6.87 23.24 -17.08
C ALA A 18 -5.93 22.75 -15.96
N THR A 19 -5.82 21.44 -15.76
CA THR A 19 -5.30 20.90 -14.48
C THR A 19 -4.11 19.94 -14.65
N ALA A 20 -3.53 19.87 -15.84
CA ALA A 20 -2.35 19.05 -16.12
C ALA A 20 -1.15 19.35 -15.20
N ALA A 21 -0.86 20.63 -14.93
CA ALA A 21 0.23 21.05 -14.05
C ALA A 21 0.01 20.62 -12.59
N PHE A 22 -1.22 20.73 -12.10
CA PHE A 22 -1.57 20.33 -10.74
C PHE A 22 -1.59 18.80 -10.59
N ARG A 23 -2.04 18.06 -11.61
CA ARG A 23 -1.92 16.59 -11.64
C ARG A 23 -0.46 16.14 -11.55
N ALA A 24 0.45 16.76 -12.28
CA ALA A 24 1.88 16.45 -12.22
C ALA A 24 2.46 16.63 -10.80
N SER A 25 2.00 17.64 -10.06
CA SER A 25 2.38 17.88 -8.66
C SER A 25 1.74 16.89 -7.68
N LEU A 26 0.52 16.41 -7.97
CA LEU A 26 -0.20 15.46 -7.09
C LEU A 26 0.28 14.00 -7.22
N VAL A 27 0.80 13.58 -8.37
CA VAL A 27 1.32 12.22 -8.58
C VAL A 27 2.31 11.77 -7.49
N PRO A 28 3.37 12.54 -7.15
CA PRO A 28 4.30 12.14 -6.08
C PRO A 28 3.65 12.11 -4.69
N ILE A 29 2.71 13.02 -4.43
CA ILE A 29 1.97 13.10 -3.17
C ILE A 29 1.03 11.89 -3.02
N HIS A 30 0.30 11.53 -4.08
CA HIS A 30 -0.58 10.37 -4.08
C HIS A 30 0.21 9.07 -3.88
N ALA A 31 1.36 8.93 -4.54
CA ALA A 31 2.20 7.75 -4.39
C ALA A 31 2.70 7.56 -2.94
N THR A 32 3.15 8.63 -2.28
CA THR A 32 3.61 8.56 -0.88
C THR A 32 2.45 8.32 0.10
N PHE A 33 1.29 8.92 -0.13
CA PHE A 33 0.09 8.63 0.66
C PHE A 33 -0.43 7.20 0.45
N GLY A 34 -0.33 6.67 -0.76
CA GLY A 34 -0.72 5.31 -1.07
C GLY A 34 0.11 4.29 -0.29
N ILE A 35 1.44 4.41 -0.33
CA ILE A 35 2.32 3.47 0.37
C ILE A 35 2.22 3.59 1.90
N THR A 36 2.10 4.81 2.44
CA THR A 36 1.90 5.01 3.88
C THR A 36 0.58 4.42 4.37
N THR A 37 -0.52 4.62 3.61
CA THR A 37 -1.82 4.02 3.94
C THR A 37 -1.77 2.50 3.87
N PHE A 38 -1.11 1.94 2.86
CA PHE A 38 -0.92 0.50 2.73
C PHE A 38 -0.16 -0.10 3.92
N MET A 39 0.97 0.50 4.30
CA MET A 39 1.75 0.05 5.46
C MET A 39 0.94 0.16 6.77
N LEU A 40 0.17 1.23 6.94
CA LEU A 40 -0.67 1.41 8.11
C LEU A 40 -1.83 0.39 8.16
N ALA A 41 -2.41 0.05 7.01
CA ALA A 41 -3.43 -0.99 6.91
C ALA A 41 -2.87 -2.36 7.32
N VAL A 42 -1.67 -2.73 6.85
CA VAL A 42 -0.99 -3.96 7.27
C VAL A 42 -0.71 -3.96 8.78
N ALA A 43 -0.19 -2.86 9.32
CA ALA A 43 0.05 -2.72 10.77
C ALA A 43 -1.24 -2.86 11.59
N THR A 44 -2.35 -2.29 11.10
CA THR A 44 -3.68 -2.40 11.72
C THR A 44 -4.16 -3.85 11.72
N CYS A 45 -4.05 -4.55 10.58
CA CYS A 45 -4.41 -5.96 10.48
C CYS A 45 -3.56 -6.83 11.43
N LEU A 46 -2.25 -6.64 11.48
CA LEU A 46 -1.35 -7.37 12.39
C LEU A 46 -1.71 -7.15 13.86
N THR A 47 -1.98 -5.90 14.24
CA THR A 47 -2.40 -5.56 15.60
C THR A 47 -3.74 -6.22 15.95
N GLY A 48 -4.73 -6.16 15.04
CA GLY A 48 -6.03 -6.81 15.25
C GLY A 48 -5.95 -8.34 15.30
N LEU A 49 -5.08 -8.97 14.50
CA LEU A 49 -4.79 -10.40 14.62
C LEU A 49 -4.16 -10.75 15.97
N THR A 50 -3.24 -9.92 16.45
CA THR A 50 -2.56 -10.10 17.75
C THR A 50 -3.56 -9.97 18.90
N GLU A 51 -4.44 -8.98 18.85
CA GLU A 51 -5.52 -8.79 19.82
C GLU A 51 -6.47 -10.00 19.85
N LYS A 52 -6.86 -10.49 18.67
CA LYS A 52 -7.68 -11.71 18.55
C LYS A 52 -6.97 -12.94 19.12
N ALA A 53 -5.67 -13.10 18.85
CA ALA A 53 -4.88 -14.21 19.40
C ALA A 53 -4.83 -14.14 20.94
N PHE A 54 -4.60 -12.95 21.47
CA PHE A 54 -4.48 -12.74 22.91
C PHE A 54 -5.81 -12.99 23.65
N PHE A 55 -6.92 -12.42 23.16
CA PHE A 55 -8.22 -12.57 23.82
C PHE A 55 -8.93 -13.89 23.55
N SER A 56 -8.78 -14.47 22.36
CA SER A 56 -9.48 -15.70 21.99
C SER A 56 -8.72 -16.96 22.42
N LEU A 57 -7.39 -16.97 22.29
CA LEU A 57 -6.58 -18.17 22.57
C LEU A 57 -5.86 -18.09 23.92
N GLY A 58 -5.48 -16.90 24.39
CA GLY A 58 -4.87 -16.68 25.71
C GLY A 58 -3.74 -17.67 26.03
N ASN A 59 -3.83 -18.35 27.18
CA ASN A 59 -2.84 -19.35 27.61
C ASN A 59 -2.77 -20.59 26.68
N THR A 60 -3.86 -20.90 25.96
CA THR A 60 -3.92 -22.04 25.04
C THR A 60 -3.16 -21.77 23.75
N TYR A 61 -2.84 -20.51 23.44
CA TYR A 61 -2.04 -20.14 22.27
C TYR A 61 -0.69 -20.88 22.21
N SER A 62 -0.04 -21.10 23.36
CA SER A 62 1.23 -21.84 23.47
C SER A 62 1.11 -23.30 23.03
N SER A 63 -0.07 -23.90 23.16
CA SER A 63 -0.36 -25.26 22.67
C SER A 63 -0.58 -25.33 21.16
N LEU A 64 -0.50 -24.19 20.46
CA LEU A 64 -0.68 -24.06 19.00
C LEU A 64 -1.93 -24.79 18.49
N PRO A 65 -3.14 -24.43 18.95
CA PRO A 65 -4.37 -24.98 18.40
C PRO A 65 -4.51 -24.61 16.91
N GLN A 66 -5.38 -25.30 16.18
CA GLN A 66 -5.59 -25.08 14.74
C GLN A 66 -5.86 -23.61 14.39
N GLU A 67 -6.58 -22.88 15.26
CA GLU A 67 -6.83 -21.45 15.10
C GLU A 67 -5.54 -20.62 15.13
N ALA A 68 -4.56 -20.96 15.97
CA ALA A 68 -3.27 -20.25 16.05
C ALA A 68 -2.48 -20.38 14.74
N PHE A 69 -2.51 -21.56 14.12
CA PHE A 69 -1.86 -21.77 12.82
C PHE A 69 -2.45 -20.87 11.73
N VAL A 70 -3.78 -20.76 11.68
CA VAL A 70 -4.46 -19.91 10.70
C VAL A 70 -4.10 -18.44 10.93
N VAL A 71 -4.19 -17.96 12.17
CA VAL A 71 -3.84 -16.57 12.54
C VAL A 71 -2.39 -16.26 12.17
N ASN A 72 -1.44 -17.12 12.52
CA ASN A 72 -0.03 -16.91 12.21
C ASN A 72 0.27 -16.96 10.71
N SER A 73 -0.35 -17.89 9.97
CA SER A 73 -0.19 -17.97 8.52
C SER A 73 -0.70 -16.70 7.82
N LEU A 74 -1.81 -16.13 8.29
CA LEU A 74 -2.37 -14.90 7.75
C LEU A 74 -1.48 -13.70 8.08
N ALA A 75 -0.96 -13.61 9.30
CA ALA A 75 0.00 -12.58 9.70
C ALA A 75 1.28 -12.63 8.84
N MET A 76 1.82 -13.83 8.60
CA MET A 76 2.98 -14.03 7.74
C MET A 76 2.70 -13.64 6.28
N ALA A 77 1.54 -14.01 5.74
CA ALA A 77 1.15 -13.63 4.38
C ALA A 77 1.03 -12.11 4.22
N LEU A 78 0.40 -11.42 5.19
CA LEU A 78 0.29 -9.96 5.18
C LEU A 78 1.66 -9.28 5.25
N MET A 79 2.56 -9.79 6.10
CA MET A 79 3.92 -9.26 6.21
C MET A 79 4.73 -9.49 4.93
N GLY A 80 4.62 -10.68 4.32
CA GLY A 80 5.23 -10.98 3.02
C GLY A 80 4.75 -10.04 1.93
N CYS A 81 3.43 -9.80 1.83
CA CYS A 81 2.87 -8.83 0.91
C CYS A 81 3.41 -7.41 1.15
N ALA A 82 3.51 -6.97 2.41
CA ALA A 82 4.04 -5.66 2.73
C ALA A 82 5.50 -5.47 2.31
N ILE A 83 6.34 -6.49 2.53
CA ILE A 83 7.75 -6.49 2.12
C ILE A 83 7.85 -6.46 0.59
N ILE A 84 7.13 -7.34 -0.11
CA ILE A 84 7.20 -7.45 -1.57
C ILE A 84 6.72 -6.15 -2.23
N VAL A 85 5.56 -5.63 -1.83
CA VAL A 85 5.02 -4.38 -2.39
C VAL A 85 5.91 -3.20 -2.03
N GLY A 86 6.38 -3.10 -0.79
CA GLY A 86 7.30 -2.04 -0.36
C GLY A 86 8.59 -2.05 -1.17
N TYR A 87 9.17 -3.23 -1.39
CA TYR A 87 10.37 -3.41 -2.18
C TYR A 87 10.17 -3.01 -3.65
N ILE A 88 9.09 -3.48 -4.28
CA ILE A 88 8.79 -3.17 -5.68
C ILE A 88 8.61 -1.66 -5.87
N VAL A 89 7.90 -0.99 -4.97
CA VAL A 89 7.64 0.46 -5.07
C VAL A 89 8.91 1.29 -4.85
N MET A 90 9.82 0.85 -3.98
CA MET A 90 11.10 1.53 -3.74
C MET A 90 12.10 1.32 -4.88
N ARG A 91 11.99 0.23 -5.64
CA ARG A 91 12.93 -0.07 -6.72
C ARG A 91 12.69 0.80 -7.95
N GLU A 92 13.62 1.70 -8.20
CA GLU A 92 13.60 2.59 -9.35
C GLU A 92 13.70 1.87 -10.71
N ASP A 93 14.35 0.70 -10.76
CA ASP A 93 14.41 -0.14 -11.96
C ASP A 93 13.02 -0.67 -12.39
N LEU A 94 12.11 -0.82 -11.42
CA LEU A 94 10.75 -1.31 -11.66
C LEU A 94 9.75 -0.15 -11.85
N ARG A 95 10.18 1.09 -11.62
CA ARG A 95 9.33 2.26 -11.88
C ARG A 95 9.23 2.46 -13.38
N TYR A 96 8.00 2.57 -13.87
CA TYR A 96 7.72 2.90 -15.27
C TYR A 96 8.45 4.21 -15.67
N ARG A 97 9.46 4.08 -16.53
CA ARG A 97 10.28 5.18 -17.05
C ARG A 97 9.64 5.83 -18.28
N GLY A 98 8.45 6.42 -18.11
CA GLY A 98 7.80 7.17 -19.20
C GLY A 98 8.58 8.41 -19.66
N HIS A 99 9.44 8.97 -18.80
CA HIS A 99 10.18 10.21 -19.08
C HIS A 99 11.34 10.04 -20.08
N LEU A 100 11.82 8.80 -20.29
CA LEU A 100 12.86 8.51 -21.29
C LEU A 100 12.31 8.51 -22.73
N LEU A 101 11.03 8.17 -22.91
CA LEU A 101 10.37 8.18 -24.21
C LEU A 101 10.00 9.61 -24.66
N VAL A 102 9.76 10.51 -23.71
CA VAL A 102 9.50 11.94 -24.01
C VAL A 102 10.78 12.66 -24.43
N SER A 103 11.95 12.34 -23.86
CA SER A 103 13.24 12.90 -24.28
C SER A 103 13.77 12.32 -25.59
N ALA A 104 13.50 11.04 -25.89
CA ALA A 104 13.93 10.40 -27.14
C ALA A 104 13.12 10.81 -28.38
N GLN A 105 11.99 11.50 -28.18
CA GLN A 105 11.14 12.02 -29.26
C GLN A 105 11.28 13.54 -29.44
N ALA A 106 12.19 14.17 -28.68
CA ALA A 106 12.52 15.59 -28.75
C ALA A 106 13.86 15.87 -29.46
N ASP A 107 14.54 14.81 -29.91
CA ASP A 107 15.72 14.84 -30.80
C ASP A 107 15.31 14.43 -32.23
#